data_AF-A0A067FUQ3-F1
#
_entry.id   AF-A0A067FUQ3-F1
#
_cell.length_a   1.000
_cell.length_b   1.000
_cell.length_c   1.000
_cell.angle_alpha   90.00
_cell.angle_beta   90.00
_cell.angle_gamma   90.00
#
_symmetry.space_group_name_H-M   'P 1'
#
loop_
_entity.id
_entity.type
_entity.pdbx_description
1 polymer ?
#
loop_
_entity_poly.entity_id
_entity_poly.type
_entity_poly.pdbx_seq_one_letter_code
_entity_poly.pdbx_strand_id
1 'polypeptide(L)'
;MEMQPHTIMDPFEEIGLAEKNAEQHRRSASEKEASENSGTVDLRHFAFYAFAGRSGLLRWSRKNENIEAQPTDASQLIPQHNYKLDVHALNSRHPGEFECREFRESVLGVMPHHWDRREDTLLKLSHFRRHKRKILKKVVGKSTSYPFHKPEEHHPPGKDSTKKISNLIGKAATYAGSAKSKKPVNYIPTITNYTQLWWVPNVVVAHQKEGIEAVHLASGRTVCKLHLQEGGLHADINGDGVLDHVQAVGGNGAEQTVVSGSMEVLRPCWAVATSGVPVREQLFNASICHHSPFNLFPHGEFSRNFGRTSDVASLEVATPILIPRSDGHRHRKGSHGDVVFLTNRGEVTAYSPGLHGHDAIWQWQLLTDATWSNLPSPSGMTEASTVVPTLKAFSLRVHDNQQMILAGGDQEAVVISPGGSILTSIDLPAPPTHALVCEDFSNDGLTDVILMTSNGVYGFVQTRQPGALFFSTLVGCLIVVMGVIFVTQHLNSVKAKPRASSGLR
;
A
#
# COMPACT_ATOMS: atom_id res chain seq x y z
N MET A 1 -26.86 76.89 -45.34
CA MET A 1 -27.98 76.57 -44.43
C MET A 1 -28.31 75.12 -44.73
N GLU A 2 -27.99 74.14 -43.91
CA GLU A 2 -28.22 74.02 -42.47
C GLU A 2 -26.92 73.65 -41.71
N MET A 3 -26.75 74.19 -40.49
CA MET A 3 -25.67 73.83 -39.57
C MET A 3 -26.06 72.57 -38.79
N GLN A 4 -25.27 71.50 -38.91
CA GLN A 4 -25.28 70.38 -37.95
C GLN A 4 -24.65 70.82 -36.62
N PRO A 5 -25.22 70.42 -35.47
CA PRO A 5 -24.57 70.66 -34.18
C PRO A 5 -23.48 69.60 -33.98
N HIS A 6 -22.22 70.05 -33.86
CA HIS A 6 -21.14 69.23 -33.36
C HIS A 6 -21.26 69.13 -31.83
N THR A 7 -21.70 67.98 -31.34
CA THR A 7 -21.50 67.58 -29.94
C THR A 7 -20.00 67.38 -29.71
N ILE A 8 -19.36 68.39 -29.13
CA ILE A 8 -18.00 68.30 -28.59
C ILE A 8 -18.12 67.48 -27.31
N MET A 9 -17.74 66.20 -27.36
CA MET A 9 -17.47 65.44 -26.14
C MET A 9 -16.12 65.87 -25.57
N ASP A 10 -16.06 65.98 -24.24
CA ASP A 10 -14.88 66.36 -23.49
C ASP A 10 -13.79 65.27 -23.64
N PRO A 11 -12.54 65.61 -24.02
CA PRO A 11 -11.44 64.65 -24.16
C PRO A 11 -11.21 63.75 -22.93
N PHE A 12 -11.61 64.20 -21.74
CA PHE A 12 -11.52 63.40 -20.51
C PHE A 12 -12.64 62.33 -20.39
N GLU A 13 -13.80 62.55 -20.99
CA GLU A 13 -14.88 61.54 -21.04
C GLU A 13 -14.55 60.43 -22.05
N GLU A 14 -13.86 60.75 -23.16
CA GLU A 14 -13.40 59.77 -24.15
C GLU A 14 -12.34 58.81 -23.56
N ILE A 15 -11.41 59.34 -22.77
CA ILE A 15 -10.41 58.54 -22.06
C ILE A 15 -11.08 57.65 -21.00
N GLY A 16 -12.06 58.17 -20.25
CA GLY A 16 -12.80 57.39 -19.25
C GLY A 16 -13.68 56.28 -19.85
N LEU A 17 -14.22 56.47 -21.05
CA LEU A 17 -14.96 55.44 -21.81
C LEU A 17 -14.03 54.39 -22.42
N ALA A 18 -12.85 54.80 -22.91
CA ALA A 18 -11.82 53.88 -23.39
C ALA A 18 -11.25 53.03 -22.25
N GLU A 19 -11.04 53.61 -21.07
CA GLU A 19 -10.55 52.91 -19.88
C GLU A 19 -11.62 51.96 -19.30
N LYS A 20 -12.90 52.35 -19.30
CA LYS A 20 -14.02 51.44 -18.96
C LYS A 20 -14.16 50.28 -19.93
N ASN A 21 -14.05 50.53 -21.24
CA ASN A 21 -14.09 49.47 -22.25
C ASN A 21 -12.86 48.56 -22.16
N ALA A 22 -11.67 49.11 -21.91
CA ALA A 22 -10.45 48.34 -21.68
C ALA A 22 -10.57 47.49 -20.42
N GLU A 23 -11.13 48.00 -19.32
CA GLU A 23 -11.36 47.27 -18.08
C GLU A 23 -12.48 46.21 -18.22
N GLN A 24 -13.50 46.47 -19.03
CA GLN A 24 -14.55 45.52 -19.36
C GLN A 24 -14.03 44.40 -20.29
N HIS A 25 -13.12 44.72 -21.22
CA HIS A 25 -12.35 43.74 -22.00
C HIS A 25 -11.33 42.98 -21.15
N ARG A 26 -10.75 43.60 -20.11
CA ARG A 26 -9.86 42.95 -19.15
C ARG A 26 -10.61 41.98 -18.24
N ARG A 27 -11.82 42.35 -17.79
CA ARG A 27 -12.71 41.47 -17.02
C ARG A 27 -13.28 40.33 -17.85
N SER A 28 -13.65 40.57 -19.10
CA SER A 28 -14.12 39.50 -19.99
C SER A 28 -12.98 38.61 -20.50
N ALA A 29 -11.74 39.13 -20.58
CA ALA A 29 -10.54 38.32 -20.78
C ALA A 29 -10.17 37.52 -19.52
N SER A 30 -10.28 38.08 -18.30
CA SER A 30 -10.04 37.31 -17.07
C SER A 30 -11.16 36.32 -16.77
N GLU A 31 -12.41 36.61 -17.17
CA GLU A 31 -13.53 35.65 -17.10
C GLU A 31 -13.42 34.58 -18.19
N LYS A 32 -12.88 34.89 -19.38
CA LYS A 32 -12.53 33.87 -20.37
C LYS A 32 -11.30 33.05 -19.99
N GLU A 33 -10.26 33.64 -19.41
CA GLU A 33 -9.08 32.90 -18.90
C GLU A 33 -9.44 32.07 -17.66
N ALA A 34 -10.39 32.50 -16.82
CA ALA A 34 -10.94 31.69 -15.73
C ALA A 34 -11.90 30.60 -16.22
N SER A 35 -12.63 30.83 -17.32
CA SER A 35 -13.56 29.87 -17.91
C SER A 35 -12.89 28.87 -18.86
N GLU A 36 -11.74 29.18 -19.46
CA GLU A 36 -10.97 28.30 -20.35
C GLU A 36 -9.99 27.39 -19.58
N ASN A 37 -9.78 27.63 -18.28
CA ASN A 37 -9.15 26.67 -17.37
C ASN A 37 -10.15 25.66 -16.75
N SER A 38 -11.34 25.49 -17.34
CA SER A 38 -12.37 24.53 -16.87
C SER A 38 -12.24 23.13 -17.52
N GLY A 39 -11.01 22.65 -17.74
CA GLY A 39 -10.77 21.36 -18.38
C GLY A 39 -9.65 20.49 -17.79
N THR A 40 -8.68 21.06 -17.07
CA THR A 40 -7.68 20.27 -16.37
C THR A 40 -8.10 20.16 -14.91
N VAL A 41 -8.92 19.16 -14.60
CA VAL A 41 -9.14 18.73 -13.22
C VAL A 41 -7.75 18.50 -12.62
N ASP A 42 -7.38 19.26 -11.58
CA ASP A 42 -6.15 19.00 -10.84
C ASP A 42 -6.28 17.63 -10.17
N LEU A 43 -5.84 16.58 -10.86
CA LEU A 43 -5.90 15.18 -10.43
C LEU A 43 -5.03 14.91 -9.19
N ARG A 44 -4.31 15.91 -8.69
CA ARG A 44 -3.43 15.83 -7.53
C ARG A 44 -4.19 15.88 -6.20
N HIS A 45 -5.35 16.54 -6.16
CA HIS A 45 -6.02 16.87 -4.91
C HIS A 45 -7.45 16.30 -4.82
N PHE A 46 -7.66 15.43 -3.84
CA PHE A 46 -8.95 14.80 -3.58
C PHE A 46 -9.82 15.66 -2.64
N ALA A 47 -11.08 15.85 -3.02
CA ALA A 47 -12.07 16.46 -2.15
C ALA A 47 -12.56 15.43 -1.12
N PHE A 48 -12.49 15.76 0.16
CA PHE A 48 -12.95 14.90 1.24
C PHE A 48 -14.31 15.34 1.74
N TYR A 49 -15.20 14.38 1.94
CA TYR A 49 -16.51 14.61 2.53
C TYR A 49 -16.75 13.58 3.64
N ALA A 50 -17.14 14.05 4.82
CA ALA A 50 -17.54 13.19 5.91
C ALA A 50 -19.00 13.42 6.29
N PHE A 51 -19.80 12.37 6.18
CA PHE A 51 -21.22 12.38 6.51
C PHE A 51 -21.48 11.59 7.79
N ALA A 52 -22.44 12.03 8.58
CA ALA A 52 -22.90 11.30 9.77
C ALA A 52 -23.68 10.06 9.33
N GLY A 53 -23.17 8.86 9.63
CA GLY A 53 -23.75 7.60 9.12
C GLY A 53 -25.24 7.38 9.45
N ARG A 54 -25.76 7.94 10.56
CA ARG A 54 -27.19 7.80 10.94
C ARG A 54 -28.11 8.81 10.25
N SER A 55 -27.67 10.05 10.06
CA SER A 55 -28.52 11.16 9.59
C SER A 55 -28.19 11.62 8.17
N GLY A 56 -27.08 11.18 7.59
CA GLY A 56 -26.56 11.69 6.31
C GLY A 56 -26.06 13.13 6.36
N LEU A 57 -26.09 13.80 7.52
CA LEU A 57 -25.67 15.20 7.64
C LEU A 57 -24.16 15.35 7.44
N LEU A 58 -23.75 16.36 6.69
CA LEU A 58 -22.34 16.71 6.51
C LEU A 58 -21.72 17.13 7.86
N ARG A 59 -20.65 16.45 8.27
CA ARG A 59 -19.88 16.80 9.48
C ARG A 59 -18.76 17.77 9.18
N TRP A 60 -18.02 17.48 8.12
CA TRP A 60 -16.96 18.32 7.59
C TRP A 60 -16.75 17.98 6.12
N SER A 61 -16.32 18.97 5.35
CA SER A 61 -15.89 18.81 3.97
C SER A 61 -14.62 19.60 3.76
N ARG A 62 -13.75 19.08 2.90
CA ARG A 62 -12.56 19.78 2.46
C ARG A 62 -12.55 19.77 0.93
N LYS A 63 -12.68 20.96 0.36
CA LYS A 63 -12.58 21.23 -1.08
C LYS A 63 -11.27 21.98 -1.35
N ASN A 64 -10.78 21.92 -2.59
CA ASN A 64 -9.43 22.35 -3.00
C ASN A 64 -9.18 23.87 -3.00
N GLU A 65 -9.91 24.67 -2.22
CA GLU A 65 -9.90 26.14 -2.37
C GLU A 65 -8.72 26.86 -1.70
N ASN A 66 -7.75 26.18 -1.07
CA ASN A 66 -6.70 26.86 -0.28
C ASN A 66 -5.29 26.23 -0.39
N ILE A 67 -4.88 25.72 -1.55
CA ILE A 67 -3.48 25.31 -1.75
C ILE A 67 -2.92 26.11 -2.91
N GLU A 68 -2.13 27.14 -2.60
CA GLU A 68 -1.22 27.75 -3.57
C GLU A 68 -0.39 26.60 -4.18
N ALA A 69 -0.49 26.44 -5.50
CA ALA A 69 0.25 25.43 -6.24
C ALA A 69 1.76 25.64 -5.99
N GLN A 70 2.34 24.85 -5.09
CA GLN A 70 3.79 24.75 -4.99
C GLN A 70 4.29 24.19 -6.33
N PRO A 71 5.28 24.85 -6.97
CA PRO A 71 5.71 24.51 -8.31
C PRO A 71 6.28 23.09 -8.38
N THR A 72 6.06 22.47 -9.53
CA THR A 72 6.39 21.10 -9.99
C THR A 72 7.87 20.72 -9.97
N ASP A 73 8.72 21.43 -9.23
CA ASP A 73 10.15 21.19 -9.26
C ASP A 73 10.51 20.14 -8.21
N ALA A 74 10.88 18.93 -8.66
CA ALA A 74 11.40 17.86 -7.80
C ALA A 74 12.63 18.30 -6.97
N SER A 75 13.26 19.41 -7.38
CA SER A 75 14.32 20.13 -6.66
C SER A 75 13.85 20.79 -5.35
N GLN A 76 12.55 20.96 -5.15
CA GLN A 76 11.92 21.53 -3.95
C GLN A 76 11.26 20.46 -3.06
N LEU A 77 11.74 19.21 -3.09
CA LEU A 77 11.61 18.33 -1.93
C LEU A 77 12.40 18.96 -0.78
N ILE A 78 11.81 19.99 -0.13
CA ILE A 78 12.42 20.71 0.98
C ILE A 78 12.83 19.65 2.00
N PRO A 79 14.10 19.59 2.40
CA PRO A 79 14.55 18.62 3.38
C PRO A 79 13.73 18.79 4.66
N GLN A 80 12.78 17.88 4.93
CA GLN A 80 12.06 17.80 6.22
C GLN A 80 12.97 17.45 7.41
N HIS A 81 14.30 17.55 7.22
CA HIS A 81 15.34 17.16 8.17
C HIS A 81 16.39 18.24 8.37
N ASN A 82 16.29 19.41 7.72
CA ASN A 82 17.22 20.51 7.95
C ASN A 82 16.57 21.58 8.83
N TYR A 83 16.95 21.60 10.11
CA TYR A 83 16.45 22.54 11.12
C TYR A 83 16.59 24.02 10.75
N LYS A 84 17.48 24.38 9.80
CA LYS A 84 17.61 25.76 9.30
C LYS A 84 16.62 26.12 8.18
N LEU A 85 16.13 25.13 7.43
CA LEU A 85 15.14 25.32 6.35
C LEU A 85 13.70 25.08 6.84
N ASP A 86 13.54 24.43 8.01
CA ASP A 86 12.27 24.13 8.64
C ASP A 86 11.45 25.38 9.03
N VAL A 87 12.10 26.53 9.24
CA VAL A 87 11.39 27.76 9.68
C VAL A 87 10.42 28.26 8.60
N HIS A 88 10.80 28.16 7.32
CA HIS A 88 9.91 28.53 6.20
C HIS A 88 8.82 27.48 5.98
N ALA A 89 9.14 26.18 6.15
CA ALA A 89 8.16 25.10 6.06
C ALA A 89 7.14 25.14 7.21
N LEU A 90 7.56 25.48 8.44
CA LEU A 90 6.69 25.64 9.61
C LEU A 90 5.67 26.77 9.41
N ASN A 91 6.03 27.85 8.70
CA ASN A 91 5.13 28.96 8.40
C ASN A 91 4.07 28.62 7.33
N SER A 92 4.30 27.59 6.52
CA SER A 92 3.34 27.09 5.52
C SER A 92 2.35 26.05 6.06
N ARG A 93 2.58 25.53 7.27
CA ARG A 93 1.76 24.45 7.86
C ARG A 93 0.46 24.99 8.43
N HIS A 94 -0.61 24.22 8.24
CA HIS A 94 -1.90 24.56 8.85
C HIS A 94 -1.84 24.33 10.38
N PRO A 95 -2.54 25.15 11.20
CA PRO A 95 -2.57 24.95 12.64
C PRO A 95 -3.03 23.54 13.04
N GLY A 96 -2.15 22.78 13.68
CA GLY A 96 -2.39 21.40 14.13
C GLY A 96 -1.83 20.30 13.23
N GLU A 97 -1.17 20.67 12.12
CA GLU A 97 -0.38 19.75 11.31
C GLU A 97 0.99 19.49 11.98
N PHE A 98 1.39 18.23 12.01
CA PHE A 98 2.65 17.75 12.58
C PHE A 98 3.52 17.11 11.51
N GLU A 99 4.81 17.01 11.78
CA GLU A 99 5.70 16.18 10.95
C GLU A 99 5.32 14.71 11.01
N CYS A 100 5.28 14.05 9.85
CA CYS A 100 5.10 12.61 9.73
C CYS A 100 6.12 11.82 10.58
N ARG A 101 7.30 12.39 10.85
CA ARG A 101 8.32 11.83 11.75
C ARG A 101 7.81 11.59 13.16
N GLU A 102 6.93 12.45 13.68
CA GLU A 102 6.30 12.22 14.99
C GLU A 102 5.43 10.97 14.99
N PHE A 103 4.95 10.53 13.82
CA PHE A 103 4.10 9.37 13.64
C PHE A 103 4.82 8.24 12.90
N ARG A 104 6.16 8.20 12.87
CA ARG A 104 6.99 7.24 12.10
C ARG A 104 6.44 5.82 12.14
N GLU A 105 6.18 5.31 13.34
CA GLU A 105 5.66 3.97 13.56
C GLU A 105 4.26 3.72 12.93
N SER A 106 3.39 4.73 12.95
CA SER A 106 2.06 4.67 12.36
C SER A 106 2.09 4.86 10.84
N VAL A 107 3.00 5.69 10.34
CA VAL A 107 3.25 5.89 8.91
C VAL A 107 3.75 4.60 8.26
N LEU A 108 4.71 3.91 8.87
CA LEU A 108 5.18 2.61 8.38
C LEU A 108 4.07 1.55 8.43
N GLY A 109 3.16 1.62 9.41
CA GLY A 109 2.03 0.70 9.51
C GLY A 109 0.95 0.85 8.43
N VAL A 110 0.99 1.93 7.65
CA VAL A 110 0.09 2.13 6.51
C VAL A 110 0.73 1.82 5.16
N MET A 111 2.04 1.56 5.13
CA MET A 111 2.77 1.08 3.95
C MET A 111 2.35 -0.35 3.55
N PRO A 112 2.64 -0.79 2.30
CA PRO A 112 3.31 -0.07 1.22
C PRO A 112 2.47 1.06 0.60
N HIS A 113 3.15 2.07 0.05
CA HIS A 113 2.56 3.08 -0.83
C HIS A 113 3.14 2.91 -2.24
N HIS A 114 2.26 2.79 -3.23
CA HIS A 114 2.59 2.85 -4.65
C HIS A 114 1.49 3.67 -5.33
N TRP A 115 1.88 4.45 -6.33
CA TRP A 115 0.95 5.23 -7.13
C TRP A 115 1.55 5.43 -8.52
N ASP A 116 0.88 4.88 -9.53
CA ASP A 116 1.18 5.07 -10.95
C ASP A 116 0.00 5.72 -11.66
N ARG A 117 -1.22 5.38 -11.23
CA ARG A 117 -2.46 5.81 -11.87
C ARG A 117 -3.47 6.33 -10.87
N ARG A 118 -4.50 7.02 -11.38
CA ARG A 118 -5.57 7.59 -10.57
C ARG A 118 -6.27 6.52 -9.72
N GLU A 119 -6.40 5.31 -10.26
CA GLU A 119 -7.11 4.19 -9.64
C GLU A 119 -6.33 3.55 -8.48
N ASP A 120 -5.03 3.85 -8.35
CA ASP A 120 -4.21 3.44 -7.20
C ASP A 120 -4.51 4.27 -5.96
N THR A 121 -5.27 5.36 -6.10
CA THR A 121 -5.72 6.17 -4.97
C THR A 121 -6.58 5.33 -4.04
N LEU A 122 -6.14 5.15 -2.79
CA LEU A 122 -6.87 4.39 -1.78
C LEU A 122 -7.04 5.17 -0.48
N LEU A 123 -8.15 4.93 0.20
CA LEU A 123 -8.42 5.41 1.55
C LEU A 123 -8.37 4.24 2.53
N LYS A 124 -7.58 4.39 3.58
CA LYS A 124 -7.42 3.37 4.62
C LYS A 124 -7.65 3.96 6.00
N LEU A 125 -8.51 3.32 6.78
CA LEU A 125 -8.69 3.66 8.19
C LEU A 125 -7.47 3.21 8.99
N SER A 126 -6.96 4.07 9.86
CA SER A 126 -5.81 3.75 10.72
C SER A 126 -5.87 4.49 12.06
N HIS A 127 -5.05 4.01 13.00
CA HIS A 127 -4.85 4.67 14.30
C HIS A 127 -3.43 5.21 14.41
N PHE A 128 -3.31 6.53 14.31
CA PHE A 128 -2.04 7.25 14.41
C PHE A 128 -1.71 7.57 15.86
N ARG A 129 -0.51 7.18 16.27
CA ARG A 129 0.05 7.46 17.59
C ARG A 129 1.40 8.12 17.41
N ARG A 130 1.66 9.15 18.22
CA ARG A 130 2.99 9.71 18.32
C ARG A 130 3.99 8.64 18.75
N HIS A 131 5.05 8.49 17.97
CA HIS A 131 6.20 7.67 18.25
C HIS A 131 6.79 8.09 19.60
N LYS A 132 6.94 7.11 20.49
CA LYS A 132 7.55 7.34 21.80
C LYS A 132 9.05 7.51 21.59
N ARG A 133 9.52 8.75 21.54
CA ARG A 133 10.96 9.01 21.70
C ARG A 133 11.37 8.39 23.03
N LYS A 134 12.26 7.40 23.01
CA LYS A 134 12.94 6.99 24.24
C LYS A 134 13.57 8.26 24.78
N ILE A 135 13.09 8.75 25.93
CA ILE A 135 13.81 9.77 26.69
C ILE A 135 15.16 9.12 26.93
N LEU A 136 16.20 9.58 26.22
CA LEU A 136 17.57 9.19 26.51
C LEU A 136 17.69 9.30 28.02
N LYS A 137 18.00 8.18 28.70
CA LYS A 137 18.22 8.19 30.14
C LYS A 137 19.15 9.36 30.38
N LYS A 138 18.62 10.43 31.00
CA LYS A 138 19.43 11.56 31.41
C LYS A 138 20.54 10.90 32.20
N VAL A 139 21.77 10.95 31.68
CA VAL A 139 22.94 10.47 32.40
C VAL A 139 22.79 11.10 33.78
N VAL A 140 22.81 10.27 34.83
CA VAL A 140 22.67 10.71 36.20
C VAL A 140 23.89 11.59 36.50
N GLY A 141 23.83 12.84 36.06
CA GLY A 141 24.64 13.92 36.57
C GLY A 141 24.27 14.06 38.02
N LYS A 142 25.28 13.89 38.89
CA LYS A 142 25.19 14.04 40.34
C LYS A 142 24.16 15.11 40.70
N SER A 143 23.14 14.73 41.45
CA SER A 143 22.23 15.68 42.06
C SER A 143 23.04 16.59 42.98
N THR A 144 23.25 17.83 42.58
CA THR A 144 23.64 18.89 43.49
C THR A 144 22.48 19.07 44.47
N SER A 145 22.69 18.59 45.70
CA SER A 145 21.83 18.82 46.84
C SER A 145 21.76 20.33 47.08
N TYR A 146 20.59 20.93 46.84
CA TYR A 146 20.23 22.22 47.41
C TYR A 146 19.29 21.95 48.58
N PRO A 147 19.59 22.44 49.80
CA PRO A 147 18.77 22.22 50.96
C PRO A 147 17.62 23.24 50.96
N PHE A 148 16.47 22.84 50.44
CA PHE A 148 15.21 23.49 50.80
C PHE A 148 14.22 22.42 51.26
N HIS A 149 13.89 22.49 52.55
CA HIS A 149 12.87 21.66 53.20
C HIS A 149 11.53 21.79 52.47
N LYS A 150 11.01 20.68 51.95
CA LYS A 150 9.58 20.52 51.70
C LYS A 150 8.92 19.99 52.98
N PRO A 151 7.80 20.55 53.43
CA PRO A 151 7.10 20.03 54.60
C PRO A 151 6.45 18.67 54.30
N GLU A 152 6.42 17.85 55.33
CA GLU A 152 5.95 16.47 55.36
C GLU A 152 4.41 16.42 55.18
N GLU A 153 3.94 15.66 54.19
CA GLU A 153 2.51 15.47 53.95
C GLU A 153 1.89 14.60 55.07
N HIS A 154 0.91 15.19 55.75
CA HIS A 154 0.05 14.54 56.75
C HIS A 154 -0.60 13.28 56.17
N HIS A 155 -0.27 12.13 56.75
CA HIS A 155 -1.04 10.90 56.58
C HIS A 155 -2.23 10.93 57.57
N PRO A 156 -3.47 10.65 57.13
CA PRO A 156 -4.60 10.52 58.05
C PRO A 156 -4.44 9.26 58.92
N PRO A 157 -4.81 9.32 60.21
CA PRO A 157 -4.61 8.22 61.14
C PRO A 157 -5.64 7.10 60.94
N GLY A 158 -5.22 5.84 61.06
CA GLY A 158 -6.14 4.69 61.15
C GLY A 158 -6.00 3.60 60.07
N LYS A 159 -4.85 3.45 59.42
CA LYS A 159 -4.58 2.31 58.51
C LYS A 159 -3.42 1.48 59.05
N ASP A 160 -3.75 0.57 59.97
CA ASP A 160 -2.83 -0.46 60.44
C ASP A 160 -2.40 -1.37 59.28
N SER A 161 -1.13 -1.27 58.89
CA SER A 161 -0.51 -1.98 57.77
C SER A 161 -0.19 -3.46 58.09
N THR A 162 -0.58 -3.96 59.26
CA THR A 162 -0.19 -5.28 59.79
C THR A 162 -1.11 -6.43 59.39
N LYS A 163 -2.27 -6.18 58.76
CA LYS A 163 -3.22 -7.24 58.37
C LYS A 163 -3.38 -7.36 56.84
N LYS A 164 -2.33 -7.84 56.17
CA LYS A 164 -2.31 -8.08 54.72
C LYS A 164 -3.29 -9.18 54.27
N ILE A 165 -3.57 -10.16 55.13
CA ILE A 165 -4.37 -11.35 54.77
C ILE A 165 -5.88 -11.04 54.79
N SER A 166 -6.38 -10.26 55.76
CA SER A 166 -7.80 -9.88 55.82
C SER A 166 -8.22 -8.98 54.65
N ASN A 167 -7.31 -8.10 54.18
CA ASN A 167 -7.55 -7.26 53.01
C ASN A 167 -7.58 -8.06 51.69
N LEU A 168 -6.89 -9.21 51.64
CA LEU A 168 -6.92 -10.10 50.47
C LEU A 168 -8.24 -10.90 50.41
N ILE A 169 -8.68 -11.41 51.56
CA ILE A 169 -9.93 -12.18 51.68
C ILE A 169 -11.16 -11.27 51.44
N GLY A 170 -11.14 -10.03 51.97
CA GLY A 170 -12.20 -9.05 51.72
C GLY A 170 -12.31 -8.62 50.25
N LYS A 171 -11.19 -8.57 49.52
CA LYS A 171 -11.18 -8.33 48.07
C LYS A 171 -11.68 -9.53 47.28
N ALA A 172 -11.37 -10.75 47.70
CA ALA A 172 -11.87 -11.97 47.04
C ALA A 172 -13.39 -12.14 47.24
N ALA A 173 -13.90 -11.88 48.45
CA ALA A 173 -15.33 -11.97 48.76
C ALA A 173 -16.17 -10.93 48.00
N THR A 174 -15.65 -9.70 47.82
CA THR A 174 -16.31 -8.66 47.01
C THR A 174 -16.27 -8.98 45.51
N TYR A 175 -15.22 -9.64 45.03
CA TYR A 175 -15.14 -10.11 43.64
C TYR A 175 -16.13 -11.25 43.35
N ALA A 176 -16.26 -12.21 44.27
CA ALA A 176 -17.19 -13.33 44.16
C ALA A 176 -18.68 -12.90 44.25
N GLY A 177 -19.00 -11.87 45.05
CA GLY A 177 -20.36 -11.35 45.18
C GLY A 177 -20.83 -10.44 44.03
N SER A 178 -19.94 -10.05 43.10
CA SER A 178 -20.24 -9.06 42.06
C SER A 178 -20.66 -9.64 40.71
N ALA A 179 -20.85 -10.97 40.62
CA ALA A 179 -21.24 -11.68 39.40
C ALA A 179 -22.70 -11.40 38.99
N LYS A 180 -23.01 -10.16 38.60
CA LYS A 180 -24.15 -9.87 37.73
C LYS A 180 -23.69 -10.10 36.29
N SER A 181 -24.40 -10.97 35.55
CA SER A 181 -24.13 -11.17 34.13
C SER A 181 -24.35 -9.85 33.38
N LYS A 182 -23.26 -9.22 32.96
CA LYS A 182 -23.34 -8.11 32.01
C LYS A 182 -23.71 -8.72 30.67
N LYS A 183 -24.95 -8.52 30.22
CA LYS A 183 -25.31 -8.74 28.81
C LYS A 183 -24.29 -7.96 27.95
N PRO A 184 -23.71 -8.57 26.91
CA PRO A 184 -22.79 -7.87 26.03
C PRO A 184 -23.58 -6.81 25.27
N VAL A 185 -23.51 -5.57 25.74
CA VAL A 185 -23.88 -4.42 24.92
C VAL A 185 -22.76 -4.30 23.91
N ASN A 186 -23.05 -4.50 22.63
CA ASN A 186 -22.13 -4.17 21.54
C ASN A 186 -21.89 -2.66 21.57
N TYR A 187 -20.91 -2.23 22.36
CA TYR A 187 -20.49 -0.84 22.43
C TYR A 187 -19.73 -0.51 21.15
N ILE A 188 -20.39 0.19 20.23
CA ILE A 188 -19.74 0.80 19.09
C ILE A 188 -19.20 2.15 19.59
N PRO A 189 -17.88 2.36 19.65
CA PRO A 189 -17.32 3.61 20.15
C PRO A 189 -17.66 4.75 19.19
N THR A 190 -18.32 5.79 19.70
CA THR A 190 -18.50 7.03 18.94
C THR A 190 -17.14 7.72 18.79
N ILE A 191 -16.66 7.84 17.55
CA ILE A 191 -15.40 8.53 17.24
C ILE A 191 -15.58 10.03 17.47
N THR A 192 -14.85 10.57 18.44
CA THR A 192 -14.82 11.99 18.82
C THR A 192 -13.38 12.48 18.82
N ASN A 193 -13.15 13.78 18.98
CA ASN A 193 -11.80 14.35 19.05
C ASN A 193 -10.94 13.83 20.21
N TYR A 194 -11.55 13.16 21.21
CA TYR A 194 -10.87 12.70 22.42
C TYR A 194 -10.81 11.18 22.54
N THR A 195 -11.17 10.42 21.51
CA THR A 195 -11.08 8.95 21.58
C THR A 195 -9.63 8.51 21.67
N GLN A 196 -9.26 7.90 22.82
CA GLN A 196 -7.92 7.38 23.10
C GLN A 196 -7.83 5.85 23.00
N LEU A 197 -8.87 5.19 22.49
CA LEU A 197 -8.90 3.73 22.35
C LEU A 197 -7.99 3.30 21.20
N TRP A 198 -6.94 2.54 21.53
CA TRP A 198 -5.86 2.21 20.58
C TRP A 198 -6.31 1.36 19.38
N TRP A 199 -7.45 0.66 19.49
CA TRP A 199 -8.03 -0.16 18.42
C TRP A 199 -9.07 0.60 17.57
N VAL A 200 -9.43 1.82 17.94
CA VAL A 200 -10.39 2.64 17.20
C VAL A 200 -9.61 3.53 16.25
N PRO A 201 -9.91 3.55 14.94
CA PRO A 201 -9.23 4.44 14.02
C PRO A 201 -9.49 5.90 14.40
N ASN A 202 -8.45 6.73 14.32
CA ASN A 202 -8.54 8.18 14.55
C ASN A 202 -8.24 9.00 13.29
N VAL A 203 -7.73 8.35 12.23
CA VAL A 203 -7.42 8.98 10.95
C VAL A 203 -7.93 8.15 9.77
N VAL A 204 -8.24 8.83 8.68
CA VAL A 204 -8.25 8.28 7.33
C VAL A 204 -6.91 8.61 6.71
N VAL A 205 -6.20 7.61 6.21
CA VAL A 205 -5.00 7.80 5.42
C VAL A 205 -5.38 7.70 3.96
N ALA A 206 -5.10 8.75 3.20
CA ALA A 206 -5.22 8.77 1.76
C ALA A 206 -3.84 8.52 1.15
N HIS A 207 -3.75 7.52 0.27
CA HIS A 207 -2.60 7.36 -0.62
C HIS A 207 -2.98 8.02 -1.94
N GLN A 208 -2.20 8.99 -2.37
CA GLN A 208 -2.46 9.85 -3.53
C GLN A 208 -1.18 9.96 -4.37
N LYS A 209 -1.27 10.59 -5.54
CA LYS A 209 -0.13 10.87 -6.42
C LYS A 209 1.08 11.49 -5.71
N GLU A 210 0.81 12.44 -4.83
CA GLU A 210 1.86 13.18 -4.13
C GLU A 210 2.39 12.45 -2.89
N GLY A 211 1.85 11.29 -2.52
CA GLY A 211 2.24 10.51 -1.35
C GLY A 211 1.09 10.20 -0.40
N ILE A 212 1.35 10.26 0.90
CA ILE A 212 0.33 9.95 1.92
C ILE A 212 -0.13 11.19 2.68
N GLU A 213 -1.43 11.25 2.92
CA GLU A 213 -2.04 12.27 3.76
C GLU A 213 -2.88 11.61 4.86
N ALA A 214 -2.57 11.91 6.12
CA ALA A 214 -3.37 11.46 7.25
C ALA A 214 -4.34 12.55 7.69
N VAL A 215 -5.64 12.30 7.55
CA VAL A 215 -6.73 13.22 7.90
C VAL A 215 -7.45 12.73 9.15
N HIS A 216 -7.58 13.59 10.15
CA HIS A 216 -8.25 13.25 11.41
C HIS A 216 -9.76 13.03 11.20
N LEU A 217 -10.26 11.84 11.55
CA LEU A 217 -11.62 11.38 11.23
C LEU A 217 -12.73 12.30 11.76
N ALA A 218 -12.58 12.81 12.98
CA ALA A 218 -13.65 13.58 13.61
C ALA A 218 -13.67 15.05 13.20
N SER A 219 -12.54 15.63 12.79
CA SER A 219 -12.41 17.07 12.52
C SER A 219 -12.10 17.42 11.07
N GLY A 220 -11.67 16.47 10.25
CA GLY A 220 -11.25 16.71 8.87
C GLY A 220 -9.91 17.44 8.72
N ARG A 221 -9.18 17.67 9.81
CA ARG A 221 -7.88 18.34 9.78
C ARG A 221 -6.77 17.37 9.37
N THR A 222 -5.84 17.83 8.54
CA THR A 222 -4.62 17.08 8.22
C THR A 222 -3.75 16.96 9.48
N VAL A 223 -3.45 15.73 9.87
CA VAL A 223 -2.55 15.40 10.97
C VAL A 223 -1.11 15.50 10.50
N CYS A 224 -0.82 14.95 9.32
CA CYS A 224 0.49 15.03 8.68
C CYS A 224 0.38 14.65 7.19
N LYS A 225 1.20 15.26 6.34
CA LYS A 225 1.37 14.93 4.92
C LYS A 225 2.82 14.51 4.66
N LEU A 226 3.03 13.39 3.98
CA LEU A 226 4.35 12.92 3.55
C LEU A 226 4.37 12.86 2.03
N HIS A 227 5.24 13.65 1.43
CA HIS A 227 5.42 13.63 -0.01
C HIS A 227 6.25 12.43 -0.42
N LEU A 228 5.73 11.63 -1.34
CA LEU A 228 6.38 10.45 -1.90
C LEU A 228 6.29 10.54 -3.42
N GLN A 229 7.36 10.13 -4.11
CA GLN A 229 7.40 10.20 -5.56
C GLN A 229 6.47 9.17 -6.19
N GLU A 230 5.86 9.56 -7.30
CA GLU A 230 5.12 8.65 -8.18
C GLU A 230 6.07 7.68 -8.89
N GLY A 231 5.53 6.54 -9.34
CA GLY A 231 6.32 5.55 -10.07
C GLY A 231 7.32 4.83 -9.16
N GLY A 232 6.82 3.84 -8.42
CA GLY A 232 7.65 2.98 -7.58
C GLY A 232 6.93 2.50 -6.33
N LEU A 233 7.68 1.83 -5.46
CA LEU A 233 7.21 1.25 -4.21
C LEU A 233 7.89 1.94 -3.04
N HIS A 234 7.09 2.47 -2.11
CA HIS A 234 7.56 3.02 -0.85
C HIS A 234 7.17 2.09 0.30
N ALA A 235 8.16 1.48 0.95
CA ALA A 235 7.97 0.55 2.06
C ALA A 235 9.28 0.38 2.85
N ASP A 236 9.23 -0.25 4.02
CA ASP A 236 10.42 -0.62 4.79
C ASP A 236 10.89 -2.01 4.33
N ILE A 237 11.62 -2.09 3.23
CA ILE A 237 11.85 -3.38 2.56
C ILE A 237 12.85 -4.24 3.35
N ASN A 238 13.79 -3.63 4.07
CA ASN A 238 14.83 -4.32 4.84
C ASN A 238 14.43 -4.60 6.30
N GLY A 239 13.42 -3.90 6.84
CA GLY A 239 12.92 -4.08 8.20
C GLY A 239 13.64 -3.23 9.27
N ASP A 240 14.43 -2.23 8.88
CA ASP A 240 15.14 -1.34 9.82
C ASP A 240 14.24 -0.19 10.34
N GLY A 241 13.01 -0.09 9.83
CA GLY A 241 12.01 0.90 10.19
C GLY A 241 12.26 2.27 9.53
N VAL A 242 13.15 2.38 8.57
CA VAL A 242 13.28 3.53 7.66
C VAL A 242 12.35 3.29 6.46
N LEU A 243 11.92 4.36 5.81
CA LEU A 243 11.11 4.25 4.61
C LEU A 243 12.05 4.18 3.41
N ASP A 244 11.90 3.14 2.62
CA ASP A 244 12.69 2.87 1.42
C ASP A 244 11.85 3.12 0.18
N HIS A 245 12.52 3.41 -0.93
CA HIS A 245 11.93 3.61 -2.23
C HIS A 245 12.58 2.65 -3.24
N VAL A 246 11.75 1.86 -3.93
CA VAL A 246 12.16 1.00 -5.03
C VAL A 246 11.59 1.53 -6.33
N GLN A 247 12.46 1.72 -7.31
CA GLN A 247 12.12 2.09 -8.67
C GLN A 247 12.64 1.04 -9.65
N ALA A 248 11.91 0.80 -10.72
CA ALA A 248 12.33 -0.06 -11.82
C ALA A 248 12.22 0.70 -13.15
N VAL A 249 13.20 0.52 -14.03
CA VAL A 249 13.34 1.30 -15.27
C VAL A 249 13.14 0.41 -16.49
N GLY A 250 12.19 0.80 -17.35
CA GLY A 250 11.95 0.22 -18.66
C GLY A 250 12.74 0.89 -19.79
N GLY A 251 12.48 0.48 -21.04
CA GLY A 251 13.09 0.98 -22.27
C GLY A 251 12.87 2.45 -22.54
N ASN A 252 11.64 2.92 -22.31
CA ASN A 252 11.27 4.34 -22.42
C ASN A 252 11.64 5.15 -21.16
N GLY A 253 12.19 4.50 -20.12
CA GLY A 253 12.60 5.13 -18.86
C GLY A 253 14.04 5.64 -18.84
N ALA A 254 14.73 5.64 -19.99
CA ALA A 254 16.15 5.99 -20.13
C ALA A 254 16.50 7.45 -19.75
N GLU A 255 15.54 8.30 -19.37
CA GLU A 255 15.78 9.64 -18.83
C GLU A 255 15.44 9.78 -17.33
N GLN A 256 15.00 8.71 -16.65
CA GLN A 256 14.73 8.76 -15.21
C GLN A 256 16.05 8.78 -14.43
N THR A 257 16.39 9.97 -13.91
CA THR A 257 17.50 10.15 -12.97
C THR A 257 17.16 9.51 -11.63
N VAL A 258 18.08 8.71 -11.07
CA VAL A 258 17.91 8.11 -9.75
C VAL A 258 17.86 9.21 -8.68
N VAL A 259 16.95 9.02 -7.73
CA VAL A 259 16.72 9.90 -6.57
C VAL A 259 17.96 10.02 -5.65
N SER A 260 18.99 9.18 -5.83
CA SER A 260 20.25 9.18 -5.06
C SER A 260 21.15 10.38 -5.30
N GLY A 261 20.76 11.37 -6.11
CA GLY A 261 21.61 12.53 -6.41
C GLY A 261 22.84 12.21 -7.26
N SER A 262 22.96 10.99 -7.78
CA SER A 262 23.91 10.64 -8.82
C SER A 262 23.28 10.89 -10.19
N MET A 263 24.02 11.54 -11.10
CA MET A 263 23.60 11.77 -12.49
C MET A 263 23.69 10.50 -13.37
N GLU A 264 23.72 9.32 -12.76
CA GLU A 264 23.84 8.06 -13.49
C GLU A 264 22.47 7.64 -14.03
N VAL A 265 22.34 7.70 -15.35
CA VAL A 265 21.18 7.21 -16.08
C VAL A 265 21.10 5.68 -15.91
N LEU A 266 19.98 5.20 -15.36
CA LEU A 266 19.77 3.77 -15.24
C LEU A 266 19.57 3.14 -16.61
N ARG A 267 20.24 2.00 -16.79
CA ARG A 267 19.99 1.16 -17.96
C ARG A 267 18.55 0.65 -17.86
N PRO A 268 17.83 0.50 -18.98
CA PRO A 268 16.59 -0.24 -18.97
C PRO A 268 16.81 -1.64 -18.40
N CYS A 269 15.76 -2.25 -17.86
CA CYS A 269 15.80 -3.56 -17.24
C CYS A 269 16.56 -3.59 -15.90
N TRP A 270 16.63 -2.47 -15.19
CA TRP A 270 17.25 -2.38 -13.87
C TRP A 270 16.26 -1.91 -12.82
N ALA A 271 16.42 -2.42 -11.60
CA ALA A 271 15.76 -1.94 -10.40
C ALA A 271 16.79 -1.36 -9.44
N VAL A 272 16.40 -0.30 -8.74
CA VAL A 272 17.19 0.35 -7.69
C VAL A 272 16.32 0.53 -6.46
N ALA A 273 16.85 0.15 -5.31
CA ALA A 273 16.27 0.42 -4.02
C ALA A 273 17.14 1.44 -3.26
N THR A 274 16.49 2.40 -2.63
CA THR A 274 17.11 3.47 -1.85
C THR A 274 16.43 3.59 -0.49
N SER A 275 17.17 3.99 0.53
CA SER A 275 16.64 4.18 1.89
C SER A 275 16.63 5.65 2.27
N GLY A 276 15.54 6.06 2.93
CA GLY A 276 15.32 7.39 3.46
C GLY A 276 14.45 8.29 2.57
N VAL A 277 13.69 9.17 3.21
CA VAL A 277 12.95 10.27 2.56
C VAL A 277 13.37 11.59 3.23
N PRO A 278 14.22 12.42 2.59
CA PRO A 278 14.86 12.23 1.28
C PRO A 278 15.92 11.12 1.32
N VAL A 279 16.28 10.61 0.14
CA VAL A 279 17.22 9.49 -0.04
C VAL A 279 18.56 9.77 0.62
N ARG A 280 19.08 8.78 1.35
CA ARG A 280 20.36 8.86 2.07
C ARG A 280 21.36 7.81 1.62
N GLU A 281 20.86 6.64 1.23
CA GLU A 281 21.69 5.50 0.86
C GLU A 281 20.99 4.67 -0.22
N GLN A 282 21.79 3.99 -1.03
CA GLN A 282 21.31 3.00 -1.96
C GLN A 282 21.41 1.61 -1.32
N LEU A 283 20.29 0.90 -1.28
CA LEU A 283 20.18 -0.44 -0.68
C LEU A 283 20.63 -1.54 -1.65
N PHE A 284 20.25 -1.45 -2.93
CA PHE A 284 20.75 -2.35 -3.96
C PHE A 284 20.46 -1.83 -5.37
N ASN A 285 21.14 -2.40 -6.36
CA ASN A 285 20.76 -2.38 -7.77
C ASN A 285 20.78 -3.80 -8.35
N ALA A 286 19.85 -4.13 -9.23
CA ALA A 286 19.77 -5.46 -9.83
C ALA A 286 19.12 -5.43 -11.22
N SER A 287 19.48 -6.39 -12.08
CA SER A 287 18.81 -6.61 -13.36
C SER A 287 17.50 -7.39 -13.17
N ILE A 288 16.42 -6.96 -13.82
CA ILE A 288 15.10 -7.59 -13.65
C ILE A 288 14.69 -8.56 -14.76
N CYS A 289 15.30 -8.50 -15.96
CA CYS A 289 14.94 -9.36 -17.09
C CYS A 289 15.81 -10.61 -17.20
N HIS A 290 17.07 -10.56 -16.76
CA HIS A 290 17.95 -11.73 -16.75
C HIS A 290 18.80 -11.77 -15.49
N HIS A 291 18.62 -12.82 -14.69
CA HIS A 291 19.54 -13.16 -13.61
C HIS A 291 20.56 -14.20 -14.09
N SER A 292 21.84 -13.82 -14.19
CA SER A 292 22.94 -14.79 -14.31
C SER A 292 23.48 -15.07 -12.91
N PRO A 293 23.33 -16.29 -12.36
CA PRO A 293 23.83 -16.64 -11.02
C PRO A 293 25.37 -16.61 -10.95
N PHE A 294 26.05 -16.61 -12.10
CA PHE A 294 27.48 -16.41 -12.19
C PHE A 294 27.76 -14.98 -12.68
N ASN A 295 28.12 -14.09 -11.76
CA ASN A 295 28.77 -12.80 -12.05
C ASN A 295 30.21 -13.01 -12.59
N LEU A 296 30.42 -13.95 -13.52
CA LEU A 296 31.74 -14.26 -14.09
C LEU A 296 32.23 -13.20 -15.09
N PHE A 297 31.41 -12.19 -15.39
CA PHE A 297 31.78 -11.08 -16.26
C PHE A 297 31.38 -9.73 -15.63
N PRO A 298 32.34 -8.86 -15.27
CA PRO A 298 32.03 -7.49 -14.94
C PRO A 298 31.58 -6.79 -16.23
N HIS A 299 30.46 -6.09 -16.13
CA HIS A 299 30.05 -4.98 -17.01
C HIS A 299 30.40 -5.06 -18.51
N GLY A 300 29.40 -5.40 -19.32
CA GLY A 300 29.44 -5.24 -20.78
C GLY A 300 29.82 -6.52 -21.51
N GLU A 301 29.26 -6.70 -22.72
CA GLU A 301 29.57 -7.81 -23.65
C GLU A 301 28.85 -9.14 -23.46
N PHE A 302 27.51 -9.15 -23.48
CA PHE A 302 26.77 -10.29 -24.05
C PHE A 302 25.64 -9.80 -24.97
N SER A 303 26.01 -9.07 -26.01
CA SER A 303 25.18 -8.82 -27.20
C SER A 303 25.68 -9.63 -28.42
N ARG A 304 26.31 -10.79 -28.18
CA ARG A 304 26.73 -11.74 -29.23
C ARG A 304 26.24 -13.16 -28.95
N ASN A 305 24.92 -13.33 -28.87
CA ASN A 305 24.30 -14.58 -29.28
C ASN A 305 23.44 -14.30 -30.52
N PHE A 306 23.71 -15.10 -31.57
CA PHE A 306 23.07 -15.07 -32.87
C PHE A 306 21.54 -14.92 -32.78
N GLY A 307 21.00 -13.81 -33.31
CA GLY A 307 19.64 -13.78 -33.87
C GLY A 307 18.58 -12.89 -33.21
N ARG A 308 18.75 -12.36 -32.00
CA ARG A 308 17.81 -11.38 -31.42
C ARG A 308 18.55 -10.31 -30.63
N THR A 309 18.74 -9.14 -31.24
CA THR A 309 18.89 -7.90 -30.48
C THR A 309 17.58 -7.72 -29.71
N SER A 310 17.54 -8.10 -28.44
CA SER A 310 16.37 -7.84 -27.59
C SER A 310 16.11 -6.34 -27.63
N ASP A 311 15.00 -5.93 -28.24
CA ASP A 311 14.66 -4.53 -28.37
C ASP A 311 14.34 -3.98 -26.98
N VAL A 312 15.36 -3.42 -26.34
CA VAL A 312 15.29 -2.92 -24.97
C VAL A 312 14.45 -1.64 -24.91
N ALA A 313 14.31 -0.91 -26.02
CA ALA A 313 13.53 0.32 -26.08
C ALA A 313 12.03 0.08 -25.82
N SER A 314 11.52 -1.10 -26.21
CA SER A 314 10.13 -1.52 -26.00
C SER A 314 9.80 -2.10 -24.62
N LEU A 315 10.79 -2.17 -23.72
CA LEU A 315 10.60 -2.80 -22.42
C LEU A 315 9.73 -1.93 -21.50
N GLU A 316 8.64 -2.49 -20.99
CA GLU A 316 7.83 -1.87 -19.95
C GLU A 316 7.90 -2.70 -18.68
N VAL A 317 7.79 -2.03 -17.53
CA VAL A 317 7.88 -2.65 -16.21
C VAL A 317 6.71 -2.15 -15.38
N ALA A 318 5.95 -3.06 -14.79
CA ALA A 318 4.89 -2.71 -13.87
C ALA A 318 5.46 -2.19 -12.54
N THR A 319 4.69 -1.38 -11.82
CA THR A 319 5.09 -0.87 -10.51
C THR A 319 5.40 -2.02 -9.55
N PRO A 320 6.57 -2.03 -8.88
CA PRO A 320 6.97 -3.14 -8.03
C PRO A 320 6.06 -3.28 -6.81
N ILE A 321 5.99 -4.50 -6.27
CA ILE A 321 5.23 -4.80 -5.05
C ILE A 321 6.11 -5.42 -3.97
N LEU A 322 5.67 -5.33 -2.72
CA LEU A 322 6.29 -6.00 -1.57
C LEU A 322 5.48 -7.23 -1.18
N ILE A 323 6.12 -8.38 -1.09
CA ILE A 323 5.58 -9.61 -0.51
C ILE A 323 6.24 -9.84 0.85
N PRO A 324 5.48 -9.83 1.96
CA PRO A 324 6.03 -10.06 3.29
C PRO A 324 6.73 -11.41 3.37
N ARG A 325 7.94 -11.40 3.92
CA ARG A 325 8.72 -12.62 4.15
C ARG A 325 8.48 -13.15 5.55
N SER A 326 8.29 -14.46 5.67
CA SER A 326 8.27 -15.13 6.97
C SER A 326 9.70 -15.57 7.34
N ASP A 327 10.45 -14.71 7.98
CA ASP A 327 11.79 -15.02 8.51
C ASP A 327 11.76 -15.54 9.97
N GLY A 328 10.55 -15.80 10.50
CA GLY A 328 10.34 -16.19 11.90
C GLY A 328 10.28 -15.02 12.87
N HIS A 329 10.58 -13.79 12.41
CA HIS A 329 10.37 -12.57 13.17
C HIS A 329 9.01 -11.95 12.86
N ARG A 330 8.49 -11.19 13.83
CA ARG A 330 7.24 -10.44 13.66
C ARG A 330 7.56 -9.07 13.11
N HIS A 331 7.52 -8.96 11.80
CA HIS A 331 7.57 -7.68 11.11
C HIS A 331 6.20 -7.01 11.09
N ARG A 332 6.20 -5.68 10.95
CA ARG A 332 4.95 -4.94 10.74
C ARG A 332 4.49 -5.18 9.30
N LYS A 333 3.18 -5.02 9.05
CA LYS A 333 2.67 -5.06 7.67
C LYS A 333 3.37 -3.97 6.85
N GLY A 334 3.88 -4.33 5.68
CA GLY A 334 4.64 -3.41 4.82
C GLY A 334 6.10 -3.20 5.23
N SER A 335 6.60 -4.03 6.15
CA SER A 335 7.99 -4.06 6.60
C SER A 335 8.57 -5.45 6.36
N HIS A 336 9.82 -5.51 5.91
CA HIS A 336 10.61 -6.70 5.62
C HIS A 336 9.95 -7.68 4.64
N GLY A 337 10.45 -7.71 3.40
CA GLY A 337 9.90 -8.63 2.40
C GLY A 337 10.67 -8.69 1.10
N ASP A 338 10.12 -9.49 0.19
CA ASP A 338 10.61 -9.65 -1.15
C ASP A 338 9.97 -8.64 -2.07
N VAL A 339 10.80 -7.95 -2.85
CA VAL A 339 10.35 -7.01 -3.87
C VAL A 339 10.21 -7.77 -5.17
N VAL A 340 9.01 -7.71 -5.75
CA VAL A 340 8.66 -8.43 -6.98
C VAL A 340 8.49 -7.44 -8.11
N PHE A 341 9.02 -7.80 -9.27
CA PHE A 341 8.98 -7.03 -10.52
C PHE A 341 8.29 -7.86 -11.60
N LEU A 342 7.58 -7.19 -12.51
CA LEU A 342 6.95 -7.80 -13.68
C LEU A 342 7.30 -6.96 -14.92
N THR A 343 7.81 -7.63 -15.95
CA THR A 343 8.10 -7.00 -17.26
C THR A 343 7.01 -7.31 -18.27
N ASN A 344 6.91 -6.51 -19.33
CA ASN A 344 5.95 -6.73 -20.42
C ASN A 344 6.15 -8.01 -21.22
N ARG A 345 7.29 -8.66 -21.01
CA ARG A 345 7.62 -9.98 -21.55
C ARG A 345 7.11 -11.13 -20.68
N GLY A 346 6.39 -10.82 -19.60
CA GLY A 346 5.86 -11.82 -18.66
C GLY A 346 6.91 -12.38 -17.70
N GLU A 347 8.10 -11.76 -17.60
CA GLU A 347 9.12 -12.17 -16.65
C GLU A 347 8.78 -11.60 -15.27
N VAL A 348 8.64 -12.48 -14.27
CA VAL A 348 8.40 -12.12 -12.88
C VAL A 348 9.64 -12.46 -12.07
N THR A 349 10.25 -11.45 -11.45
CA THR A 349 11.52 -11.60 -10.73
C THR A 349 11.37 -11.13 -9.29
N ALA A 350 11.89 -11.90 -8.34
CA ALA A 350 11.84 -11.57 -6.92
C ALA A 350 13.25 -11.40 -6.32
N TYR A 351 13.42 -10.30 -5.60
CA TYR A 351 14.64 -9.95 -4.88
C TYR A 351 14.35 -9.67 -3.41
N SER A 352 15.29 -10.01 -2.54
CA SER A 352 15.29 -9.60 -1.14
C SER A 352 16.43 -8.63 -0.88
N PRO A 353 16.26 -7.65 0.02
CA PRO A 353 17.39 -6.84 0.47
C PRO A 353 18.39 -7.70 1.26
N GLY A 354 19.67 -7.49 1.01
CA GLY A 354 20.76 -8.17 1.70
C GLY A 354 20.94 -7.68 3.14
N LEU A 355 21.43 -8.57 4.01
CA LEU A 355 21.67 -8.31 5.44
C LEU A 355 22.66 -7.17 5.72
N HIS A 356 23.54 -6.84 4.77
CA HIS A 356 24.61 -5.84 4.92
C HIS A 356 24.37 -4.55 4.12
N GLY A 357 23.14 -4.34 3.61
CA GLY A 357 22.66 -3.03 3.15
C GLY A 357 23.07 -2.57 1.75
N HIS A 358 23.76 -3.39 0.94
CA HIS A 358 24.19 -3.00 -0.41
C HIS A 358 23.97 -4.04 -1.52
N ASP A 359 23.48 -5.24 -1.18
CA ASP A 359 23.31 -6.34 -2.14
C ASP A 359 21.84 -6.74 -2.28
N ALA A 360 21.43 -7.08 -3.49
CA ALA A 360 20.16 -7.77 -3.76
C ALA A 360 20.37 -9.29 -3.74
N ILE A 361 19.65 -10.00 -2.88
CA ILE A 361 19.63 -11.46 -2.87
C ILE A 361 18.53 -11.93 -3.83
N TRP A 362 18.92 -12.49 -4.96
CA TRP A 362 17.99 -13.13 -5.89
C TRP A 362 17.28 -14.32 -5.22
N GLN A 363 15.96 -14.39 -5.38
CA GLN A 363 15.16 -15.49 -4.84
C GLN A 363 14.73 -16.46 -5.94
N TRP A 364 14.06 -15.93 -6.96
CA TRP A 364 13.54 -16.70 -8.08
C TRP A 364 13.19 -15.78 -9.24
N GLN A 365 13.08 -16.36 -10.42
CA GLN A 365 12.56 -15.73 -11.62
C GLN A 365 11.67 -16.73 -12.37
N LEU A 366 10.53 -16.27 -12.85
CA LEU A 366 9.57 -17.04 -13.63
C LEU A 366 9.28 -16.35 -14.95
N LEU A 367 8.99 -17.14 -15.98
CA LEU A 367 8.37 -16.67 -17.20
C LEU A 367 6.89 -17.07 -17.15
N THR A 368 6.01 -16.11 -17.39
CA THR A 368 4.56 -16.26 -17.36
C THR A 368 3.95 -15.70 -18.63
N ASP A 369 2.72 -16.07 -18.92
CA ASP A 369 1.97 -15.58 -20.07
C ASP A 369 1.28 -14.23 -19.80
N ALA A 370 1.54 -13.61 -18.63
CA ALA A 370 1.12 -12.25 -18.28
C ALA A 370 1.95 -11.18 -19.04
N THR A 371 1.90 -11.23 -20.37
CA THR A 371 2.61 -10.32 -21.28
C THR A 371 1.71 -9.14 -21.70
N TRP A 372 2.29 -8.03 -22.15
CA TRP A 372 1.52 -6.94 -22.76
C TRP A 372 2.39 -6.11 -23.72
N SER A 373 1.75 -5.29 -24.54
CA SER A 373 2.44 -4.32 -25.40
C SER A 373 1.60 -3.07 -25.58
N ASN A 374 2.19 -1.90 -25.29
CA ASN A 374 1.61 -0.60 -25.59
C ASN A 374 2.34 0.13 -26.72
N LEU A 375 3.08 -0.62 -27.56
CA LEU A 375 3.77 -0.03 -28.70
C LEU A 375 2.76 0.58 -29.69
N PRO A 376 2.97 1.82 -30.15
CA PRO A 376 2.10 2.43 -31.13
C PRO A 376 2.11 1.62 -32.43
N SER A 377 0.92 1.28 -32.93
CA SER A 377 0.80 0.52 -34.17
C SER A 377 1.40 1.31 -35.35
N PRO A 378 2.27 0.70 -36.18
CA PRO A 378 2.98 1.40 -37.26
C PRO A 378 2.05 1.95 -38.36
N SER A 379 0.78 1.52 -38.38
CA SER A 379 -0.22 1.92 -39.36
C SER A 379 -1.00 3.19 -39.01
N GLY A 380 -0.83 3.78 -37.81
CA GLY A 380 -1.62 4.94 -37.37
C GLY A 380 -3.14 4.71 -37.34
N MET A 381 -3.58 3.47 -37.58
CA MET A 381 -4.96 3.05 -37.64
C MET A 381 -5.24 2.17 -36.44
N THR A 382 -5.56 2.83 -35.33
CA THR A 382 -6.41 2.46 -34.19
C THR A 382 -5.86 3.17 -32.97
N GLU A 383 -6.72 3.86 -32.22
CA GLU A 383 -6.52 4.10 -30.80
C GLU A 383 -6.50 2.74 -30.11
N ALA A 384 -5.37 2.03 -30.18
CA ALA A 384 -5.20 0.78 -29.45
C ALA A 384 -5.32 1.15 -27.97
N SER A 385 -6.38 0.69 -27.32
CA SER A 385 -6.61 0.94 -25.90
C SER A 385 -5.38 0.48 -25.12
N THR A 386 -4.74 1.41 -24.42
CA THR A 386 -3.54 1.12 -23.62
C THR A 386 -3.85 0.03 -22.61
N VAL A 387 -3.10 -1.06 -22.65
CA VAL A 387 -3.19 -2.16 -21.71
C VAL A 387 -2.62 -1.69 -20.37
N VAL A 388 -3.39 -1.93 -19.31
CA VAL A 388 -2.96 -1.66 -17.94
C VAL A 388 -2.54 -2.98 -17.29
N PRO A 389 -1.23 -3.25 -17.17
CA PRO A 389 -0.76 -4.47 -16.53
C PRO A 389 -1.09 -4.44 -15.04
N THR A 390 -1.21 -5.61 -14.44
CA THR A 390 -1.43 -5.75 -13.00
C THR A 390 -0.24 -6.46 -12.36
N LEU A 391 0.37 -5.85 -11.35
CA LEU A 391 1.22 -6.55 -10.40
C LEU A 391 0.73 -6.19 -9.00
N LYS A 392 0.16 -7.17 -8.27
CA LYS A 392 -0.51 -6.89 -7.00
C LYS A 392 -0.31 -8.00 -5.97
N ALA A 393 -0.05 -7.60 -4.73
CA ALA A 393 -0.09 -8.49 -3.59
C ALA A 393 -1.54 -8.61 -3.07
N PHE A 394 -2.06 -9.84 -2.98
CA PHE A 394 -3.43 -10.09 -2.51
C PHE A 394 -3.53 -11.37 -1.69
N SER A 395 -4.55 -11.50 -0.85
CA SER A 395 -4.80 -12.71 -0.07
C SER A 395 -5.86 -13.56 -0.78
N LEU A 396 -5.73 -14.90 -0.78
CA LEU A 396 -6.75 -15.79 -1.36
C LEU A 396 -8.02 -15.92 -0.50
N ARG A 397 -7.98 -15.42 0.74
CA ARG A 397 -9.12 -15.41 1.65
C ARG A 397 -9.20 -14.05 2.32
N VAL A 398 -10.41 -13.62 2.61
CA VAL A 398 -10.62 -12.39 3.37
C VAL A 398 -10.00 -12.56 4.77
N HIS A 399 -9.11 -11.63 5.14
CA HIS A 399 -8.31 -11.65 6.38
C HIS A 399 -7.20 -12.71 6.46
N ASP A 400 -6.77 -13.31 5.35
CA ASP A 400 -5.55 -14.12 5.37
C ASP A 400 -4.31 -13.25 5.52
N ASN A 401 -3.34 -13.74 6.29
CA ASN A 401 -2.04 -13.10 6.44
C ASN A 401 -1.08 -13.50 5.31
N GLN A 402 -1.34 -14.61 4.63
CA GLN A 402 -0.52 -15.04 3.50
C GLN A 402 -0.95 -14.28 2.23
N GLN A 403 -0.01 -13.50 1.70
CA GLN A 403 -0.18 -12.80 0.43
C GLN A 403 0.36 -13.65 -0.71
N MET A 404 -0.36 -13.67 -1.82
CA MET A 404 0.04 -14.20 -3.12
C MET A 404 0.29 -13.03 -4.07
N ILE A 405 0.87 -13.34 -5.23
CA ILE A 405 1.18 -12.38 -6.28
C ILE A 405 0.17 -12.60 -7.41
N LEU A 406 -0.50 -11.53 -7.85
CA LEU A 406 -1.28 -11.50 -9.09
C LEU A 406 -0.50 -10.73 -10.13
N ALA A 407 -0.14 -11.40 -11.23
CA ALA A 407 0.49 -10.80 -12.41
C ALA A 407 -0.53 -10.87 -13.57
N GLY A 408 -0.92 -9.73 -14.14
CA GLY A 408 -1.91 -9.65 -15.22
C GLY A 408 -1.37 -8.93 -16.44
N GLY A 409 -1.47 -9.59 -17.59
CA GLY A 409 -1.12 -9.05 -18.91
C GLY A 409 -2.36 -8.66 -19.74
N ASP A 410 -2.24 -8.75 -21.06
CA ASP A 410 -3.30 -8.43 -22.01
C ASP A 410 -4.31 -9.58 -22.22
N GLN A 411 -3.84 -10.83 -22.21
CA GLN A 411 -4.65 -12.02 -22.48
C GLN A 411 -4.73 -12.98 -21.29
N GLU A 412 -3.82 -12.89 -20.33
CA GLU A 412 -3.75 -13.84 -19.23
C GLU A 412 -3.37 -13.15 -17.92
N ALA A 413 -3.93 -13.63 -16.82
CA ALA A 413 -3.51 -13.29 -15.47
C ALA A 413 -3.11 -14.56 -14.70
N VAL A 414 -2.00 -14.47 -13.97
CA VAL A 414 -1.36 -15.59 -13.28
C VAL A 414 -1.27 -15.29 -11.79
N VAL A 415 -1.67 -16.27 -10.98
CA VAL A 415 -1.51 -16.23 -9.53
C VAL A 415 -0.26 -17.02 -9.15
N ILE A 416 0.66 -16.37 -8.45
CA ILE A 416 1.98 -16.91 -8.10
C ILE A 416 2.12 -16.94 -6.57
N SER A 417 2.69 -18.02 -6.04
CA SER A 417 3.04 -18.11 -4.63
C SER A 417 4.25 -17.22 -4.28
N PRO A 418 4.43 -16.82 -3.01
CA PRO A 418 5.63 -16.12 -2.57
C PRO A 418 6.95 -16.84 -2.89
N GLY A 419 6.91 -18.17 -3.00
CA GLY A 419 8.06 -19.01 -3.31
C GLY A 419 8.37 -19.16 -4.80
N GLY A 420 7.64 -18.48 -5.68
CA GLY A 420 7.86 -18.55 -7.12
C GLY A 420 7.28 -19.81 -7.76
N SER A 421 6.07 -20.23 -7.35
CA SER A 421 5.32 -21.28 -8.04
C SER A 421 4.00 -20.75 -8.59
N ILE A 422 3.69 -21.06 -9.85
CA ILE A 422 2.38 -20.74 -10.45
C ILE A 422 1.30 -21.60 -9.79
N LEU A 423 0.25 -20.97 -9.27
CA LEU A 423 -0.88 -21.63 -8.63
C LEU A 423 -2.04 -21.84 -9.60
N THR A 424 -2.35 -20.82 -10.41
CA THR A 424 -3.39 -20.87 -11.44
C THR A 424 -3.17 -19.75 -12.44
N SER A 425 -3.70 -19.92 -13.65
CA SER A 425 -3.89 -18.86 -14.63
C SER A 425 -5.37 -18.59 -14.87
N ILE A 426 -5.66 -17.42 -15.45
CA ILE A 426 -6.97 -16.90 -15.76
C ILE A 426 -6.89 -16.30 -17.17
N ASP A 427 -7.62 -16.89 -18.11
CA ASP A 427 -7.74 -16.35 -19.46
C ASP A 427 -8.62 -15.10 -19.45
N LEU A 428 -8.07 -13.97 -19.90
CA LEU A 428 -8.75 -12.69 -19.97
C LEU A 428 -9.45 -12.55 -21.34
N PRO A 429 -10.77 -12.33 -21.38
CA PRO A 429 -11.53 -12.24 -22.63
C PRO A 429 -11.18 -11.02 -23.48
N ALA A 430 -10.60 -9.97 -22.88
CA ALA A 430 -10.10 -8.78 -23.56
C ALA A 430 -9.07 -8.05 -22.68
N PRO A 431 -8.22 -7.18 -23.28
CA PRO A 431 -7.19 -6.47 -22.53
C PRO A 431 -7.75 -5.58 -21.41
N PRO A 432 -7.11 -5.59 -20.22
CA PRO A 432 -7.51 -4.74 -19.11
C PRO A 432 -7.28 -3.26 -19.41
N THR A 433 -8.32 -2.45 -19.19
CA THR A 433 -8.22 -0.99 -19.18
C THR A 433 -7.84 -0.44 -17.81
N HIS A 434 -7.87 -1.30 -16.79
CA HIS A 434 -7.53 -0.98 -15.40
C HIS A 434 -6.86 -2.19 -14.74
N ALA A 435 -6.08 -1.94 -13.69
CA ALA A 435 -5.52 -3.03 -12.89
C ALA A 435 -6.64 -3.92 -12.33
N LEU A 436 -6.40 -5.23 -12.29
CA LEU A 436 -7.38 -6.20 -11.80
C LEU A 436 -7.75 -5.89 -10.34
N VAL A 437 -9.06 -5.85 -10.07
CA VAL A 437 -9.58 -5.57 -8.74
C VAL A 437 -9.80 -6.90 -8.03
N CYS A 438 -9.27 -7.01 -6.81
CA CYS A 438 -9.34 -8.23 -6.00
C CYS A 438 -10.25 -7.96 -4.80
N GLU A 439 -11.48 -8.44 -4.82
CA GLU A 439 -12.48 -8.22 -3.78
C GLU A 439 -13.43 -9.42 -3.71
N ASP A 440 -13.98 -9.68 -2.51
CA ASP A 440 -14.98 -10.73 -2.30
C ASP A 440 -16.38 -10.21 -2.68
N PHE A 441 -16.70 -10.20 -3.98
CA PHE A 441 -18.01 -9.75 -4.45
C PHE A 441 -19.08 -10.83 -4.36
N SER A 442 -18.70 -12.11 -4.28
CA SER A 442 -19.61 -13.23 -4.06
C SER A 442 -19.99 -13.41 -2.57
N ASN A 443 -19.25 -12.77 -1.67
CA ASN A 443 -19.41 -12.81 -0.22
C ASN A 443 -19.29 -14.24 0.36
N ASP A 444 -18.37 -15.03 -0.19
CA ASP A 444 -18.09 -16.41 0.23
C ASP A 444 -16.81 -16.54 1.09
N GLY A 445 -16.12 -15.42 1.33
CA GLY A 445 -14.88 -15.33 2.09
C GLY A 445 -13.62 -15.64 1.27
N LEU A 446 -13.74 -15.84 -0.03
CA LEU A 446 -12.65 -15.96 -1.00
C LEU A 446 -12.50 -14.64 -1.77
N THR A 447 -11.30 -14.44 -2.33
CA THR A 447 -11.04 -13.21 -3.07
C THR A 447 -11.32 -13.45 -4.54
N ASP A 448 -12.35 -12.79 -5.05
CA ASP A 448 -12.71 -12.82 -6.46
C ASP A 448 -11.92 -11.75 -7.23
N VAL A 449 -11.90 -11.88 -8.56
CA VAL A 449 -11.19 -10.96 -9.45
C VAL A 449 -12.16 -10.28 -10.40
N ILE A 450 -12.09 -8.96 -10.51
CA ILE A 450 -12.88 -8.17 -11.47
C ILE A 450 -11.93 -7.61 -12.53
N LEU A 451 -12.28 -7.86 -13.79
CA LEU A 451 -11.61 -7.34 -14.97
C LEU A 451 -12.48 -6.25 -15.61
N MET A 452 -11.91 -5.06 -15.79
CA MET A 452 -12.53 -3.99 -16.56
C MET A 452 -11.85 -3.89 -17.93
N THR A 453 -12.66 -3.89 -18.99
CA THR A 453 -12.21 -3.82 -20.39
C THR A 453 -12.96 -2.69 -21.10
N SER A 454 -12.57 -2.36 -22.32
CA SER A 454 -13.33 -1.44 -23.17
C SER A 454 -14.72 -1.96 -23.53
N ASN A 455 -14.92 -3.28 -23.53
CA ASN A 455 -16.15 -3.94 -23.96
C ASN A 455 -17.13 -4.26 -22.81
N GLY A 456 -16.66 -4.24 -21.57
CA GLY A 456 -17.47 -4.62 -20.41
C GLY A 456 -16.66 -4.97 -19.16
N VAL A 457 -17.38 -5.40 -18.12
CA VAL A 457 -16.84 -5.82 -16.82
C VAL A 457 -17.07 -7.31 -16.64
N TYR A 458 -16.02 -8.05 -16.32
CA TYR A 458 -16.04 -9.50 -16.09
C TYR A 458 -15.68 -9.80 -14.64
N GLY A 459 -16.35 -10.77 -14.02
CA GLY A 459 -16.07 -11.24 -12.67
C GLY A 459 -15.67 -12.70 -12.68
N PHE A 460 -14.51 -13.01 -12.09
CA PHE A 460 -13.98 -14.35 -11.91
C PHE A 460 -14.12 -14.74 -10.44
N VAL A 461 -14.93 -15.76 -10.18
CA VAL A 461 -15.18 -16.26 -8.82
C VAL A 461 -14.16 -17.33 -8.48
N GLN A 462 -13.50 -17.19 -7.33
CA GLN A 462 -12.56 -18.19 -6.86
C GLN A 462 -13.33 -19.42 -6.37
N THR A 463 -12.98 -20.61 -6.87
CA THR A 463 -13.59 -21.87 -6.39
C THR A 463 -12.56 -22.74 -5.70
N ARG A 464 -12.95 -23.38 -4.59
CA ARG A 464 -12.14 -24.42 -3.95
C ARG A 464 -12.42 -25.75 -4.63
N GLN A 465 -11.42 -26.29 -5.30
CA GLN A 465 -11.44 -27.68 -5.74
C GLN A 465 -10.75 -28.53 -4.67
N PRO A 466 -11.48 -29.19 -3.74
CA PRO A 466 -10.87 -30.15 -2.85
C PRO A 466 -10.20 -31.24 -3.70
N GLY A 467 -8.94 -31.55 -3.40
CA GLY A 467 -8.13 -32.47 -4.20
C GLY A 467 -8.79 -33.85 -4.32
N ALA A 468 -9.55 -34.06 -5.39
CA ALA A 468 -10.29 -35.29 -5.64
C ALA A 468 -9.35 -36.51 -5.75
N LEU A 469 -8.09 -36.29 -6.14
CA LEU A 469 -7.06 -37.32 -6.24
C LEU A 469 -6.66 -37.89 -4.87
N PHE A 470 -6.45 -37.05 -3.85
CA PHE A 470 -6.09 -37.55 -2.52
C PHE A 470 -7.26 -38.24 -1.84
N PHE A 471 -8.48 -37.73 -2.05
CA PHE A 471 -9.68 -38.39 -1.56
C PHE A 471 -9.94 -39.72 -2.28
N SER A 472 -9.82 -39.77 -3.61
CA SER A 472 -10.05 -41.00 -4.39
C SER A 472 -8.99 -42.07 -4.12
N THR A 473 -7.72 -41.68 -3.97
CA THR A 473 -6.64 -42.60 -3.59
C THR A 473 -6.85 -43.16 -2.18
N LEU A 474 -7.23 -42.33 -1.21
CA LEU A 474 -7.50 -42.79 0.16
C LEU A 474 -8.71 -43.73 0.20
N VAL A 475 -9.80 -43.38 -0.49
CA VAL A 475 -10.97 -44.26 -0.64
C VAL A 475 -10.60 -45.57 -1.33
N GLY A 476 -9.77 -45.51 -2.39
CA GLY A 476 -9.24 -46.69 -3.08
C GLY A 476 -8.42 -47.58 -2.16
N CYS A 477 -7.49 -47.01 -1.38
CA CYS A 477 -6.73 -47.73 -0.37
C CYS A 477 -7.64 -48.37 0.69
N LEU A 478 -8.68 -47.67 1.13
CA LEU A 478 -9.63 -48.17 2.12
C LEU A 478 -10.45 -49.36 1.58
N ILE A 479 -10.88 -49.31 0.33
CA ILE A 479 -11.57 -50.42 -0.35
C ILE A 479 -10.66 -51.65 -0.44
N VAL A 480 -9.39 -51.46 -0.81
CA VAL A 480 -8.40 -52.56 -0.86
C VAL A 480 -8.21 -53.19 0.51
N VAL A 481 -8.05 -52.38 1.57
CA VAL A 481 -7.91 -52.87 2.95
C VAL A 481 -9.15 -53.65 3.38
N MET A 482 -10.35 -53.12 3.11
CA MET A 482 -11.61 -53.81 3.39
C MET A 482 -11.71 -55.14 2.64
N GLY A 483 -11.29 -55.19 1.38
CA GLY A 483 -11.23 -56.42 0.59
C GLY A 483 -10.29 -57.45 1.18
N VAL A 484 -9.08 -57.05 1.59
CA VAL A 484 -8.11 -57.93 2.25
C VAL A 484 -8.66 -58.47 3.57
N ILE A 485 -9.28 -57.62 4.40
CA ILE A 485 -9.89 -58.03 5.67
C ILE A 485 -11.02 -59.02 5.40
N PHE A 486 -11.90 -58.75 4.44
CA PHE A 486 -13.01 -59.64 4.08
C PHE A 486 -12.52 -61.01 3.63
N VAL A 487 -11.52 -61.07 2.73
CA VAL A 487 -10.92 -62.32 2.25
C VAL A 487 -10.26 -63.07 3.41
N THR A 488 -9.52 -62.36 4.27
CA THR A 488 -8.84 -62.97 5.43
C THR A 488 -9.84 -63.54 6.44
N GLN A 489 -10.93 -62.82 6.73
CA GLN A 489 -12.01 -63.30 7.60
C GLN A 489 -12.74 -64.49 6.99
N HIS A 490 -13.03 -64.48 5.69
CA HIS A 490 -13.69 -65.58 5.00
C HIS A 490 -12.82 -66.85 5.00
N LEU A 491 -11.52 -66.73 4.70
CA LEU A 491 -10.58 -67.87 4.73
C LEU A 491 -10.37 -68.43 6.16
N ASN A 492 -10.38 -67.56 7.18
CA ASN A 492 -10.28 -67.99 8.57
C ASN A 492 -11.59 -68.62 9.08
N SER A 493 -12.76 -68.16 8.60
CA SER A 493 -14.05 -68.74 8.96
C SER A 493 -14.25 -70.15 8.40
N VAL A 494 -13.71 -70.47 7.23
CA VAL A 494 -13.82 -71.81 6.61
C VAL A 494 -13.05 -72.87 7.40
N LYS A 495 -12.01 -72.49 8.17
CA LYS A 495 -11.26 -73.41 9.04
C LYS A 495 -11.92 -73.69 10.39
N ALA A 496 -12.95 -72.92 10.79
CA ALA A 496 -13.61 -73.05 12.08
C ALA A 496 -14.97 -73.77 11.98
N LYS A 497 -14.99 -75.02 11.49
CA LYS A 497 -16.10 -75.94 11.80
C LYS A 497 -15.77 -76.70 13.09
N PRO A 498 -16.54 -76.56 14.18
CA PRO A 498 -16.27 -77.29 15.41
C PRO A 498 -16.56 -78.78 15.20
N ARG A 499 -15.61 -79.62 15.60
CA ARG A 499 -15.77 -81.07 15.64
C ARG A 499 -16.85 -81.39 16.68
N ALA A 500 -18.05 -81.76 16.22
CA ALA A 500 -19.12 -82.20 17.10
C ALA A 500 -18.68 -83.46 17.86
N SER A 501 -18.90 -83.47 19.17
CA SER A 501 -18.80 -84.66 20.00
C SER A 501 -19.99 -85.58 19.74
N SER A 502 -19.69 -86.78 19.27
CA SER A 502 -20.53 -87.99 19.35
C SER A 502 -19.52 -89.15 19.33
N GLY A 503 -19.29 -89.93 20.37
CA GLY A 503 -20.26 -90.50 21.30
C GLY A 503 -20.93 -91.71 20.64
N LEU A 504 -20.29 -92.89 20.68
CA LEU A 504 -20.93 -94.17 21.07
C LEU A 504 -19.94 -95.35 21.08
N ARG A 505 -20.09 -96.16 22.14
CA ARG A 505 -19.71 -97.58 22.35
C ARG A 505 -18.26 -97.95 22.60
#